data_AF-C4Y0N5-F1
#
_entry.id   AF-C4Y0N5-F1
#
_cell.length_a   1.000
_cell.length_b   1.000
_cell.length_c   1.000
_cell.angle_alpha   90.00
_cell.angle_beta   90.00
_cell.angle_gamma   90.00
#
_symmetry.space_group_name_H-M   'P 1'
#
loop_
_entity.id
_entity.type
_entity.pdbx_description
1 polymer ?
#
loop_
_entity_poly.entity_id
_entity_poly.type
_entity_poly.pdbx_seq_one_letter_code
_entity_poly.pdbx_strand_id
1 'polypeptide(L)'
;MAYKKPSQKVTVTSETDDLESSGSTLSLLSNEGEIIYLQDPEDAPQGRHLGIYSTIILFVSRILGSGFLAISSGMYTDCGQSPFYFLLSWFVAATVAYSGMYVYLELGSLIPRSGGTKVFLECIYGKPYMLMSVTVSLYSVVSGFTISNIIVFGEYILHAFNISPTDFRVRGMGLIFLYVTCCIHGFSVRHGVKVQNFIGFLKLLLAALIVGTGIWVVFFPSSITHIEPQLSYGNFYPVKTSITLSSFASAVIKGTFAYGGWNSIHTVSNEIIDPVRTLKIAGPVSLGIITITYVVINITYFSGHSRFGARIKRPISWRCIVRNCFWSPFWTPVPKPCRPALCTGGNGICCLIHHLAY
;
A
#
# COMPACT_ATOMS: atom_id res chain seq x y z
N MET A 1 41.00 -14.19 3.95
CA MET A 1 41.59 -12.84 4.08
C MET A 1 40.57 -11.93 4.73
N ALA A 2 40.74 -11.63 6.03
CA ALA A 2 39.82 -10.78 6.79
C ALA A 2 40.22 -9.31 6.58
N TYR A 3 39.29 -8.50 6.08
CA TYR A 3 39.49 -7.06 5.92
C TYR A 3 39.39 -6.38 7.29
N LYS A 4 40.53 -5.94 7.82
CA LYS A 4 40.68 -5.27 9.11
C LYS A 4 40.37 -3.78 8.92
N LYS A 5 39.24 -3.31 9.45
CA LYS A 5 38.85 -1.90 9.45
C LYS A 5 39.86 -1.10 10.29
N PRO A 6 40.45 0.02 9.81
CA PRO A 6 41.40 0.78 10.60
C PRO A 6 40.65 1.55 11.70
N SER A 7 41.08 1.37 12.94
CA SER A 7 40.75 2.22 14.07
C SER A 7 41.55 3.53 13.90
N GLN A 8 40.88 4.63 13.57
CA GLN A 8 41.47 5.95 13.73
C GLN A 8 41.37 6.35 15.20
N LYS A 9 42.54 6.31 15.87
CA LYS A 9 42.77 7.04 17.12
C LYS A 9 42.77 8.53 16.79
N VAL A 10 41.86 9.28 17.39
CA VAL A 10 41.98 10.74 17.47
C VAL A 10 42.99 11.04 18.58
N THR A 11 44.16 11.51 18.20
CA THR A 11 45.18 12.05 19.12
C THR A 11 44.73 13.44 19.53
N VAL A 12 44.34 13.60 20.80
CA VAL A 12 44.15 14.92 21.41
C VAL A 12 45.46 15.26 22.13
N THR A 13 46.15 16.28 21.64
CA THR A 13 47.32 16.86 22.30
C THR A 13 46.89 17.56 23.59
N SER A 14 47.58 17.22 24.67
CA SER A 14 47.42 17.74 26.03
C SER A 14 48.01 19.14 26.19
N GLU A 15 47.26 20.04 26.82
CA GLU A 15 47.79 21.03 27.76
C GLU A 15 46.86 21.08 28.98
N THR A 16 47.48 21.09 30.15
CA THR A 16 46.95 20.80 31.49
C THR A 16 46.52 22.07 32.23
N ASP A 17 45.41 22.01 32.99
CA ASP A 17 45.39 22.16 34.45
C ASP A 17 43.96 22.42 35.02
N ASP A 18 43.69 21.70 36.11
CA ASP A 18 42.80 21.96 37.25
C ASP A 18 41.24 21.85 37.18
N LEU A 19 40.78 20.74 37.79
CA LEU A 19 39.70 20.58 38.79
C LEU A 19 38.22 20.85 38.44
N GLU A 20 37.47 19.74 38.44
CA GLU A 20 36.08 19.53 38.91
C GLU A 20 35.05 20.67 38.78
N SER A 21 34.10 20.50 37.85
CA SER A 21 32.66 20.71 38.11
C SER A 21 31.82 20.24 36.92
N SER A 22 30.72 19.56 37.22
CA SER A 22 29.72 18.91 36.34
C SER A 22 29.01 19.82 35.31
N GLY A 23 29.73 20.52 34.43
CA GLY A 23 29.17 21.60 33.61
C GLY A 23 29.43 21.57 32.09
N SER A 24 29.98 20.51 31.49
CA SER A 24 30.24 20.47 30.03
C SER A 24 29.19 19.72 29.20
N THR A 25 28.03 19.42 29.80
CA THR A 25 26.82 18.91 29.14
C THR A 25 26.16 19.89 28.18
N LEU A 26 26.79 21.04 27.88
CA LEU A 26 26.14 22.17 27.21
C LEU A 26 27.05 22.95 26.23
N SER A 27 27.96 22.30 25.53
CA SER A 27 28.48 22.83 24.23
C SER A 27 27.45 22.65 23.10
N LEU A 28 26.17 22.79 23.46
CA LEU A 28 24.97 22.38 22.73
C LEU A 28 24.35 23.50 21.86
N LEU A 29 25.09 24.53 21.42
CA LEU A 29 24.48 25.60 20.60
C LEU A 29 25.43 26.24 19.55
N SER A 30 26.40 25.51 18.98
CA SER A 30 27.26 26.05 17.90
C SER A 30 27.29 25.22 16.62
N ASN A 31 26.12 24.98 16.02
CA ASN A 31 25.89 25.02 14.57
C ASN A 31 24.40 24.74 14.29
N GLU A 32 23.55 25.78 14.24
CA GLU A 32 22.08 25.66 14.08
C GLU A 32 21.60 25.06 12.74
N GLY A 33 22.45 24.36 11.99
CA GLY A 33 22.07 23.74 10.72
C GLY A 33 22.83 22.47 10.34
N GLU A 34 23.73 21.96 11.20
CA GLU A 34 24.50 20.77 10.87
C GLU A 34 23.74 19.51 11.32
N ILE A 35 23.24 18.74 10.34
CA ILE A 35 22.51 17.50 10.60
C ILE A 35 23.49 16.48 11.19
N ILE A 36 23.28 16.10 12.44
CA ILE A 36 24.09 15.08 13.12
C ILE A 36 23.70 13.71 12.55
N TYR A 37 24.62 13.08 11.83
CA TYR A 37 24.47 11.70 11.37
C TYR A 37 25.13 10.75 12.37
N LEU A 38 24.43 9.67 12.75
CA LEU A 38 25.03 8.58 13.53
C LEU A 38 25.99 7.74 12.68
N GLN A 39 25.82 7.80 11.36
CA GLN A 39 26.69 7.11 10.42
C GLN A 39 26.76 7.87 9.10
N ASP A 40 27.96 7.91 8.51
CA ASP A 40 28.19 8.63 7.26
C ASP A 40 27.28 8.12 6.14
N PRO A 41 26.77 9.03 5.28
CA PRO A 41 26.01 8.67 4.11
C PRO A 41 26.86 7.78 3.20
N GLU A 42 26.32 6.61 2.84
CA GLU A 42 26.95 5.73 1.87
C GLU A 42 26.36 6.01 0.49
N ASP A 43 27.21 6.09 -0.53
CA ASP A 43 26.77 6.32 -1.90
C ASP A 43 26.45 4.98 -2.58
N ALA A 44 25.33 4.93 -3.30
CA ALA A 44 25.05 3.81 -4.18
C ALA A 44 26.06 3.81 -5.36
N PRO A 45 26.45 2.65 -5.91
CA PRO A 45 27.31 2.58 -7.11
C PRO A 45 26.77 3.40 -8.30
N GLN A 46 25.45 3.60 -8.35
CA GLN A 46 24.72 4.34 -9.38
C GLN A 46 24.57 5.84 -9.07
N GLY A 47 25.01 6.30 -7.89
CA GLY A 47 24.88 7.69 -7.43
C GLY A 47 23.47 8.10 -7.01
N ARG A 48 23.37 9.27 -6.37
CA ARG A 48 22.11 9.90 -5.94
C ARG A 48 21.44 10.62 -7.10
N HIS A 49 20.27 10.17 -7.52
CA HIS A 49 19.55 10.69 -8.68
C HIS A 49 18.02 10.84 -8.46
N LEU A 50 17.48 10.32 -7.36
CA LEU A 50 16.07 10.47 -7.01
C LEU A 50 15.83 11.80 -6.29
N GLY A 51 15.22 12.76 -7.00
CA GLY A 51 14.74 14.02 -6.41
C GLY A 51 13.36 13.90 -5.75
N ILE A 52 12.85 15.01 -5.20
CA ILE A 52 11.56 15.06 -4.47
C ILE A 52 10.40 14.45 -5.26
N TYR A 53 10.24 14.84 -6.53
CA TYR A 53 9.15 14.35 -7.37
C TYR A 53 9.21 12.83 -7.59
N SER A 54 10.38 12.30 -7.96
CA SER A 54 10.59 10.86 -8.14
C SER A 54 10.34 10.09 -6.84
N THR A 55 10.77 10.64 -5.70
CA THR A 55 10.54 10.05 -4.38
C THR A 55 9.06 10.04 -4.01
N ILE A 56 8.29 11.10 -4.31
CA ILE A 56 6.83 11.11 -4.11
C ILE A 56 6.16 10.01 -4.94
N ILE A 57 6.50 9.88 -6.22
CA ILE A 57 5.95 8.81 -7.08
C ILE A 57 6.29 7.44 -6.51
N LEU A 58 7.52 7.27 -6.02
CA LEU A 58 7.98 6.02 -5.43
C LEU A 58 7.14 5.68 -4.18
N PHE A 59 6.94 6.62 -3.26
CA PHE A 59 6.06 6.43 -2.11
C PHE A 59 4.62 6.07 -2.52
N VAL A 60 4.03 6.86 -3.43
CA VAL A 60 2.66 6.63 -3.91
C VAL A 60 2.54 5.24 -4.51
N SER A 61 3.48 4.84 -5.36
CA SER A 61 3.48 3.52 -6.01
C SER A 61 3.66 2.36 -5.02
N ARG A 62 4.37 2.58 -3.90
CA ARG A 62 4.62 1.56 -2.87
C ARG A 62 3.44 1.39 -1.93
N ILE A 63 2.76 2.48 -1.57
CA ILE A 63 1.62 2.45 -0.65
C ILE A 63 0.32 2.11 -1.40
N LEU A 64 0.14 2.61 -2.62
CA LEU A 64 -1.04 2.34 -3.46
C LEU A 64 -1.00 0.90 -3.99
N GLY A 65 -1.41 -0.04 -3.15
CA GLY A 65 -1.48 -1.47 -3.46
C GLY A 65 -2.88 -1.96 -3.83
N SER A 66 -3.03 -3.26 -4.10
CA SER A 66 -4.34 -3.91 -4.26
C SER A 66 -5.14 -3.98 -2.95
N GLY A 67 -4.47 -3.75 -1.81
CA GLY A 67 -5.05 -3.83 -0.47
C GLY A 67 -6.30 -2.98 -0.32
N PHE A 68 -6.30 -1.73 -0.82
CA PHE A 68 -7.43 -0.82 -0.59
C PHE A 68 -8.75 -1.33 -1.20
N LEU A 69 -8.73 -1.91 -2.40
CA LEU A 69 -9.92 -2.48 -3.04
C LEU A 69 -10.41 -3.74 -2.34
N ALA A 70 -9.48 -4.62 -1.98
CA ALA A 70 -9.80 -5.93 -1.41
C ALA A 70 -10.41 -5.81 0.00
N ILE A 71 -9.87 -4.94 0.84
CA ILE A 71 -10.30 -4.83 2.23
C ILE A 71 -11.54 -3.96 2.43
N SER A 72 -11.84 -3.04 1.50
CA SER A 72 -12.88 -2.03 1.68
C SER A 72 -14.25 -2.65 1.97
N SER A 73 -14.59 -3.75 1.29
CA SER A 73 -15.86 -4.46 1.53
C SER A 73 -15.93 -5.06 2.93
N GLY A 74 -14.87 -5.74 3.37
CA GLY A 74 -14.79 -6.36 4.69
C GLY A 74 -14.65 -5.34 5.82
N MET A 75 -14.15 -4.14 5.53
CA MET A 75 -14.07 -3.04 6.48
C MET A 75 -15.43 -2.37 6.67
N TYR A 76 -16.20 -2.19 5.59
CA TYR A 76 -17.57 -1.67 5.68
C TYR A 76 -18.51 -2.56 6.48
N THR A 77 -18.37 -3.89 6.37
CA THR A 77 -19.15 -4.83 7.20
C THR A 77 -18.80 -4.73 8.67
N ASP A 78 -17.51 -4.61 8.99
CA ASP A 78 -17.00 -4.48 10.36
C ASP A 78 -17.43 -3.16 11.03
N CYS A 79 -17.62 -2.10 10.22
CA CYS A 79 -18.15 -0.79 10.61
C CYS A 79 -19.70 -0.74 10.66
N GLY A 80 -20.38 -1.88 10.73
CA GLY A 80 -21.84 -1.93 10.89
C GLY A 80 -22.62 -1.40 9.69
N GLN A 81 -21.99 -1.39 8.51
CA GLN A 81 -22.53 -0.83 7.27
C GLN A 81 -22.94 0.65 7.37
N SER A 82 -22.29 1.40 8.26
CA SER A 82 -22.43 2.85 8.37
C SER A 82 -21.31 3.54 7.60
N PRO A 83 -21.62 4.37 6.57
CA PRO A 83 -20.61 5.14 5.85
C PRO A 83 -19.74 6.03 6.74
N PHE A 84 -20.31 6.62 7.80
CA PHE A 84 -19.56 7.43 8.75
C PHE A 84 -18.44 6.65 9.44
N TYR A 85 -18.77 5.52 10.09
CA TYR A 85 -17.77 4.70 10.79
C TYR A 85 -16.74 4.09 9.83
N PHE A 86 -17.14 3.81 8.59
CA PHE A 86 -16.24 3.33 7.55
C PHE A 86 -15.22 4.39 7.09
N LEU A 87 -15.65 5.65 6.91
CA LEU A 87 -14.71 6.73 6.59
C LEU A 87 -13.86 7.11 7.82
N LEU A 88 -14.43 7.03 9.01
CA LEU A 88 -13.71 7.26 10.25
C LEU A 88 -12.58 6.23 10.45
N SER A 89 -12.82 4.95 10.15
CA SER A 89 -11.77 3.93 10.26
C SER A 89 -10.63 4.15 9.24
N TRP A 90 -10.93 4.63 8.03
CA TRP A 90 -9.91 5.09 7.07
C TRP A 90 -9.08 6.26 7.59
N PHE A 91 -9.72 7.23 8.25
CA PHE A 91 -9.03 8.38 8.84
C PHE A 91 -8.14 7.96 10.01
N VAL A 92 -8.64 7.12 10.92
CA VAL A 92 -7.86 6.59 12.06
C VAL A 92 -6.67 5.79 11.55
N ALA A 93 -6.87 4.93 10.55
CA ALA A 93 -5.78 4.17 9.91
C ALA A 93 -4.73 5.09 9.27
N ALA A 94 -5.14 6.19 8.63
CA ALA A 94 -4.22 7.18 8.07
C ALA A 94 -3.37 7.84 9.17
N THR A 95 -3.99 8.24 10.29
CA THR A 95 -3.27 8.82 11.44
C THR A 95 -2.23 7.87 12.02
N VAL A 96 -2.55 6.57 12.12
CA VAL A 96 -1.59 5.53 12.55
C VAL A 96 -0.44 5.37 11.53
N ALA A 97 -0.73 5.48 10.23
CA ALA A 97 0.32 5.45 9.21
C ALA A 97 1.22 6.70 9.27
N TYR A 98 0.65 7.89 9.50
CA TYR A 98 1.42 9.13 9.68
C TYR A 98 2.35 9.04 10.89
N SER A 99 1.85 8.57 12.04
CA SER A 99 2.70 8.46 13.24
C SER A 99 3.86 7.49 13.02
N GLY A 100 3.62 6.32 12.42
CA GLY A 100 4.67 5.37 12.05
C GLY A 100 5.69 5.96 11.07
N MET A 101 5.21 6.71 10.08
CA MET A 101 6.06 7.37 9.09
C MET A 101 6.96 8.43 9.73
N TYR A 102 6.44 9.29 10.62
CA TYR A 102 7.27 10.31 11.28
C TYR A 102 8.40 9.70 12.11
N VAL A 103 8.12 8.62 12.84
CA VAL A 103 9.16 7.88 13.59
C VAL A 103 10.26 7.37 12.63
N TYR A 104 9.87 6.84 11.47
CA TYR A 104 10.83 6.38 10.47
C TYR A 104 11.58 7.51 9.76
N LEU A 105 10.96 8.68 9.60
CA LEU A 105 11.62 9.86 9.05
C LEU A 105 12.74 10.36 9.98
N GLU A 106 12.52 10.34 11.30
CA GLU A 106 13.57 10.68 12.26
C GLU A 106 14.70 9.63 12.29
N LEU A 107 14.37 8.34 12.25
CA LEU A 107 15.38 7.30 12.14
C LEU A 107 16.17 7.42 10.82
N GLY A 108 15.47 7.75 9.73
CA GLY A 108 16.06 7.94 8.41
C GLY A 108 16.91 9.22 8.29
N SER A 109 16.64 10.25 9.09
CA SER A 109 17.48 11.45 9.13
C SER A 109 18.77 11.23 9.91
N LEU A 110 18.72 10.43 10.97
CA LEU A 110 19.91 10.05 11.75
C LEU A 110 20.80 9.04 11.02
N ILE A 111 20.20 8.14 10.23
CA ILE A 111 20.90 7.04 9.56
C ILE A 111 20.53 7.02 8.07
N PRO A 112 21.13 7.89 7.24
CA PRO A 112 20.82 8.04 5.81
C PRO A 112 21.48 6.93 4.96
N ARG A 113 21.30 5.67 5.35
CA ARG A 113 21.82 4.49 4.65
C ARG A 113 20.69 3.62 4.12
N SER A 114 20.97 2.97 3.00
CA SER A 114 20.06 2.02 2.37
C SER A 114 20.01 0.72 3.16
N GLY A 115 18.80 0.23 3.39
CA GLY A 115 18.53 -1.05 4.03
C GLY A 115 17.34 -1.02 5.00
N GLY A 116 16.69 0.12 5.15
CA GLY A 116 15.43 0.26 5.88
C GLY A 116 15.53 -0.16 7.34
N THR A 117 14.47 -0.80 7.85
CA THR A 117 14.33 -1.23 9.25
C THR A 117 15.53 -2.04 9.75
N LYS A 118 16.13 -2.86 8.87
CA LYS A 118 17.31 -3.66 9.21
C LYS A 118 18.48 -2.78 9.67
N VAL A 119 18.73 -1.68 8.97
CA VAL A 119 19.85 -0.77 9.26
C VAL A 119 19.59 0.02 10.53
N PHE A 120 18.35 0.47 10.74
CA PHE A 120 17.97 1.18 11.96
C PHE A 120 18.16 0.29 13.20
N LEU A 121 17.71 -0.96 13.13
CA LEU A 121 17.83 -1.90 14.24
C LEU A 121 19.28 -2.32 14.51
N GLU A 122 20.11 -2.46 13.48
CA GLU A 122 21.53 -2.77 13.63
C GLU A 122 22.31 -1.62 14.31
N CYS A 123 21.90 -0.37 14.08
CA CYS A 123 22.46 0.78 14.78
C CYS A 123 22.04 0.82 16.26
N ILE A 124 20.78 0.48 16.57
CA ILE A 124 20.26 0.50 17.95
C ILE A 124 20.79 -0.68 18.78
N TYR A 125 20.80 -1.88 18.19
CA TYR A 125 21.20 -3.12 18.87
C TYR A 125 22.48 -3.68 18.25
N GLY A 126 23.62 -3.11 18.65
CA GLY A 126 24.93 -3.47 18.10
C GLY A 126 25.53 -4.80 18.62
N LYS A 127 24.93 -5.44 19.65
CA LYS A 127 25.45 -6.67 20.27
C LYS A 127 24.34 -7.71 20.50
N PRO A 128 24.61 -9.01 20.24
CA PRO A 128 25.77 -9.57 19.55
C PRO A 128 25.81 -9.17 18.06
N TYR A 129 27.00 -9.23 17.47
CA TYR A 129 27.22 -8.84 16.08
C TYR A 129 26.26 -9.59 15.13
N MET A 130 25.63 -8.86 14.22
CA MET A 130 24.62 -9.35 13.26
C MET A 130 23.30 -9.89 13.84
N LEU A 131 23.03 -9.78 15.14
CA LEU A 131 21.77 -10.28 15.73
C LEU A 131 20.55 -9.73 14.98
N MET A 132 20.44 -8.40 14.86
CA MET A 132 19.27 -7.79 14.22
C MET A 132 19.19 -8.10 12.73
N SER A 133 20.32 -8.20 12.05
CA SER A 133 20.38 -8.60 10.64
C SER A 133 19.80 -10.00 10.44
N VAL A 134 20.17 -10.96 11.30
CA VAL A 134 19.64 -12.32 11.27
C VAL A 134 18.16 -12.36 11.68
N THR A 135 17.78 -11.64 12.74
CA THR A 135 16.39 -11.59 13.21
C THR A 135 15.44 -11.01 12.17
N VAL A 136 15.80 -9.90 11.53
CA VAL A 136 14.98 -9.30 10.46
C VAL A 136 14.92 -10.20 9.23
N SER A 137 16.01 -10.90 8.89
CA SER A 137 16.03 -11.87 7.79
C SER A 137 15.12 -13.06 8.10
N LEU A 138 15.22 -13.63 9.30
CA LEU A 138 14.36 -14.73 9.76
C LEU A 138 12.89 -14.30 9.78
N TYR A 139 12.59 -13.14 10.34
CA TYR A 139 11.24 -12.56 10.33
C TYR A 139 10.70 -12.41 8.90
N SER A 140 11.50 -11.89 7.97
CA SER A 140 11.08 -11.70 6.58
C SER A 140 10.77 -13.03 5.88
N VAL A 141 11.53 -14.08 6.18
CA VAL A 141 11.30 -15.44 5.64
C VAL A 141 10.08 -16.09 6.27
N VAL A 142 9.93 -16.00 7.60
CA VAL A 142 8.87 -16.68 8.35
C VAL A 142 7.52 -15.97 8.22
N SER A 143 7.49 -14.64 8.27
CA SER A 143 6.26 -13.85 8.25
C SER A 143 5.68 -13.65 6.85
N GLY A 144 6.35 -14.14 5.80
CA GLY A 144 5.78 -14.46 4.49
C GLY A 144 4.66 -13.53 3.99
N PHE A 145 4.92 -12.23 3.86
CA PHE A 145 3.93 -11.26 3.34
C PHE A 145 3.39 -11.67 1.95
N THR A 146 4.15 -12.48 1.22
CA THR A 146 3.81 -13.04 -0.09
C THR A 146 2.66 -14.05 -0.02
N ILE A 147 2.46 -14.77 1.10
CA ILE A 147 1.48 -15.86 1.21
C ILE A 147 0.06 -15.35 0.96
N SER A 148 -0.33 -14.24 1.59
CA SER A 148 -1.66 -13.66 1.42
C SER A 148 -1.92 -13.27 -0.04
N ASN A 149 -0.95 -12.60 -0.69
CA ASN A 149 -1.08 -12.17 -2.08
C ASN A 149 -1.22 -13.34 -3.05
N ILE A 150 -0.48 -14.42 -2.81
CA ILE A 150 -0.52 -15.64 -3.63
C ILE A 150 -1.87 -16.36 -3.51
N ILE A 151 -2.42 -16.46 -2.30
CA ILE A 151 -3.74 -17.08 -2.07
C ILE A 151 -4.82 -16.29 -2.79
N VAL A 152 -4.80 -14.96 -2.65
CA VAL A 152 -5.74 -14.05 -3.31
C VAL A 152 -5.64 -14.17 -4.83
N PHE A 153 -4.43 -14.24 -5.40
CA PHE A 153 -4.23 -14.48 -6.83
C PHE A 153 -4.83 -15.82 -7.28
N GLY A 154 -4.57 -16.90 -6.53
CA GLY A 154 -5.10 -18.24 -6.85
C GLY A 154 -6.62 -18.28 -6.84
N GLU A 155 -7.26 -17.64 -5.86
CA GLU A 155 -8.72 -17.54 -5.77
C GLU A 155 -9.29 -16.75 -6.96
N TYR A 156 -8.68 -15.61 -7.31
CA TYR A 156 -9.13 -14.80 -8.44
C TYR A 156 -8.96 -15.47 -9.80
N ILE A 157 -7.85 -16.18 -10.04
CA ILE A 157 -7.65 -16.90 -11.29
C ILE A 157 -8.67 -18.04 -11.45
N LEU A 158 -8.92 -18.82 -10.39
CA LEU A 158 -9.92 -19.89 -10.45
C LEU A 158 -11.31 -19.33 -10.72
N HIS A 159 -11.63 -18.20 -10.09
CA HIS A 159 -12.85 -17.47 -10.38
C HIS A 159 -12.92 -16.98 -11.84
N ALA A 160 -11.84 -16.43 -12.40
CA ALA A 160 -11.77 -16.00 -13.80
C ALA A 160 -12.13 -17.12 -14.78
N PHE A 161 -11.67 -18.34 -14.50
CA PHE A 161 -11.96 -19.52 -15.31
C PHE A 161 -13.29 -20.24 -14.95
N ASN A 162 -14.12 -19.64 -14.07
CA ASN A 162 -15.34 -20.27 -13.53
C ASN A 162 -15.12 -21.62 -12.82
N ILE A 163 -13.92 -21.86 -12.32
CA ILE A 163 -13.59 -23.07 -11.57
C ILE A 163 -13.95 -22.84 -10.10
N SER A 164 -14.51 -23.86 -9.42
CA SER A 164 -14.77 -23.75 -7.98
C SER A 164 -13.44 -23.65 -7.21
N PRO A 165 -13.25 -22.58 -6.40
CA PRO A 165 -12.06 -22.45 -5.56
C PRO A 165 -12.17 -23.43 -4.40
N THR A 166 -11.33 -24.46 -4.42
CA THR A 166 -11.08 -25.32 -3.25
C THR A 166 -9.72 -24.97 -2.70
N ASP A 167 -9.50 -25.14 -1.39
CA ASP A 167 -8.23 -24.82 -0.73
C ASP A 167 -7.02 -25.40 -1.46
N PHE A 168 -7.14 -26.64 -1.92
CA PHE A 168 -6.09 -27.30 -2.70
C PHE A 168 -5.80 -26.60 -4.03
N ARG A 169 -6.85 -26.25 -4.80
CA ARG A 169 -6.69 -25.57 -6.10
C ARG A 169 -6.17 -24.15 -5.93
N VAL A 170 -6.66 -23.42 -4.94
CA VAL A 170 -6.22 -22.04 -4.64
C VAL A 170 -4.73 -22.05 -4.29
N ARG A 171 -4.30 -22.95 -3.39
CA ARG A 171 -2.89 -23.11 -3.03
C ARG A 171 -2.04 -23.56 -4.21
N GLY A 172 -2.52 -24.51 -5.02
CA GLY A 172 -1.83 -24.98 -6.22
C GLY A 172 -1.60 -23.87 -7.25
N MET A 173 -2.65 -23.11 -7.61
CA MET A 173 -2.54 -21.97 -8.53
C MET A 173 -1.64 -20.88 -7.96
N GLY A 174 -1.73 -20.63 -6.67
CA GLY A 174 -0.86 -19.70 -5.98
C GLY A 174 0.62 -20.10 -6.06
N LEU A 175 0.95 -21.36 -5.78
CA LEU A 175 2.31 -21.86 -5.88
C LEU A 175 2.85 -21.75 -7.31
N ILE A 176 2.05 -22.09 -8.32
CA ILE A 176 2.44 -21.92 -9.72
C ILE A 176 2.82 -20.46 -10.00
N PHE A 177 1.99 -19.50 -9.57
CA PHE A 177 2.27 -18.08 -9.73
C PHE A 177 3.56 -17.64 -9.02
N LEU A 178 3.77 -18.11 -7.79
CA LEU A 178 5.00 -17.83 -7.05
C LEU A 178 6.23 -18.36 -7.79
N TYR A 179 6.21 -19.61 -8.25
CA TYR A 179 7.35 -20.21 -8.97
C TYR A 179 7.61 -19.49 -10.29
N VAL A 180 6.58 -19.16 -11.06
CA VAL A 180 6.73 -18.40 -12.31
C VAL A 180 7.36 -17.03 -12.04
N THR A 181 6.88 -16.31 -11.03
CA THR A 181 7.44 -15.01 -10.64
C THR A 181 8.90 -15.15 -10.19
N CYS A 182 9.20 -16.15 -9.36
CA CYS A 182 10.56 -16.43 -8.92
C CYS A 182 11.50 -16.76 -10.10
N CYS A 183 11.04 -17.56 -11.06
CA CYS A 183 11.78 -17.88 -12.28
C CYS A 183 12.05 -16.62 -13.12
N ILE A 184 11.04 -15.78 -13.37
CA ILE A 184 11.20 -14.55 -14.15
C ILE A 184 12.29 -13.65 -13.52
N HIS A 185 12.21 -13.41 -12.21
CA HIS A 185 13.18 -12.58 -11.50
C HIS A 185 14.55 -13.25 -11.35
N GLY A 186 14.59 -14.58 -11.21
CA GLY A 186 15.81 -15.37 -11.07
C GLY A 186 16.62 -15.49 -12.37
N PHE A 187 15.95 -15.67 -13.52
CA PHE A 187 16.62 -15.76 -14.82
C PHE A 187 17.01 -14.38 -15.37
N SER A 188 16.20 -13.34 -15.15
CA SER A 188 16.52 -12.01 -15.63
C SER A 188 15.85 -10.90 -14.85
N VAL A 189 16.64 -10.23 -14.01
CA VAL A 189 16.22 -9.05 -13.25
C VAL A 189 15.64 -7.96 -14.18
N ARG A 190 16.22 -7.78 -15.37
CA ARG A 190 15.74 -6.79 -16.36
C ARG A 190 14.32 -7.09 -16.83
N HIS A 191 13.96 -8.36 -17.06
CA HIS A 191 12.60 -8.74 -17.45
C HIS A 191 11.63 -8.58 -16.29
N GLY A 192 12.03 -8.97 -15.08
CA GLY A 192 11.24 -8.75 -13.87
C GLY A 192 10.88 -7.27 -13.66
N VAL A 193 11.85 -6.36 -13.83
CA VAL A 193 11.61 -4.91 -13.73
C VAL A 193 10.63 -4.42 -14.80
N LYS A 194 10.74 -4.90 -16.05
CA LYS A 194 9.79 -4.53 -17.12
C LYS A 194 8.36 -4.97 -16.80
N VAL A 195 8.18 -6.21 -16.34
CA VAL A 195 6.86 -6.74 -15.92
C VAL A 195 6.31 -5.93 -14.75
N GLN A 196 7.13 -5.65 -13.74
CA GLN A 196 6.73 -4.84 -12.58
C GLN A 196 6.32 -3.42 -12.98
N ASN A 197 7.06 -2.78 -13.89
CA ASN A 197 6.73 -1.44 -14.38
C ASN A 197 5.41 -1.42 -15.13
N PHE A 198 5.14 -2.44 -15.96
CA PHE A 198 3.88 -2.58 -16.68
C PHE A 198 2.68 -2.74 -15.72
N ILE A 199 2.80 -3.65 -14.74
CA ILE A 199 1.76 -3.85 -13.71
C ILE A 199 1.56 -2.58 -12.88
N GLY A 200 2.65 -1.90 -12.51
CA GLY A 200 2.62 -0.64 -11.78
C GLY A 200 1.88 0.46 -12.53
N PHE A 201 2.19 0.64 -13.82
CA PHE A 201 1.48 1.59 -14.69
C PHE A 201 -0.03 1.33 -14.70
N LEU A 202 -0.43 0.06 -14.84
CA LEU A 202 -1.84 -0.26 -14.90
C LEU A 202 -2.57 -0.07 -13.57
N LYS A 203 -1.90 -0.32 -12.43
CA LYS A 203 -2.44 0.01 -11.10
C LYS A 203 -2.75 1.50 -10.98
N LEU A 204 -1.82 2.35 -11.43
CA LEU A 204 -2.01 3.80 -11.45
C LEU A 204 -3.13 4.22 -12.40
N LEU A 205 -3.19 3.61 -13.60
CA LEU A 205 -4.27 3.87 -14.56
C LEU A 205 -5.64 3.52 -13.98
N LEU A 206 -5.78 2.37 -13.32
CA LEU A 206 -7.04 1.96 -12.68
C LEU A 206 -7.44 2.94 -11.57
N ALA A 207 -6.50 3.33 -10.71
CA ALA A 207 -6.76 4.32 -9.68
C ALA A 207 -7.22 5.66 -10.28
N ALA A 208 -6.55 6.13 -11.34
CA ALA A 208 -6.93 7.35 -12.05
C ALA A 208 -8.34 7.25 -12.66
N LEU A 209 -8.73 6.11 -13.24
CA LEU A 209 -10.08 5.89 -13.77
C LEU A 209 -11.14 5.90 -12.66
N ILE A 210 -10.87 5.27 -11.51
CA ILE A 210 -11.81 5.27 -10.38
C ILE A 210 -11.97 6.69 -9.81
N VAL A 211 -10.87 7.43 -9.65
CA VAL A 211 -10.93 8.83 -9.20
C VAL A 211 -11.67 9.69 -10.22
N GLY A 212 -11.38 9.54 -11.52
CA GLY A 212 -12.02 10.29 -12.60
C GLY A 212 -13.53 10.02 -12.69
N THR A 213 -13.95 8.76 -12.60
CA THR A 213 -15.38 8.41 -12.53
C THR A 213 -16.04 8.92 -11.25
N GLY A 214 -15.32 8.95 -10.14
CA GLY A 214 -15.77 9.56 -8.89
C GLY A 214 -16.07 11.03 -8.99
N ILE A 215 -15.11 11.79 -9.50
CA ILE A 215 -15.27 13.23 -9.77
C ILE A 215 -16.43 13.45 -10.74
N TRP A 216 -16.51 12.66 -11.82
CA TRP A 216 -17.62 12.75 -12.77
C TRP A 216 -19.00 12.59 -12.12
N VAL A 217 -19.17 11.58 -11.25
CA VAL A 217 -20.45 11.37 -10.55
C VAL A 217 -20.77 12.48 -9.56
N VAL A 218 -19.77 13.01 -8.86
CA VAL A 218 -19.97 14.03 -7.82
C VAL A 218 -20.28 15.41 -8.42
N PHE A 219 -19.62 15.79 -9.51
CA PHE A 219 -19.73 17.13 -10.08
C PHE A 219 -20.83 17.25 -11.16
N PHE A 220 -21.22 16.16 -11.83
CA PHE A 220 -22.27 16.22 -12.83
C PHE A 220 -23.63 15.78 -12.25
N PRO A 221 -24.72 16.53 -12.55
CA PRO A 221 -26.05 16.22 -12.02
C PRO A 221 -26.55 14.85 -12.50
N SER A 222 -27.41 14.23 -11.68
CA SER A 222 -28.04 12.92 -11.95
C SER A 222 -28.75 12.83 -13.30
N SER A 223 -29.13 13.97 -13.89
CA SER A 223 -29.70 14.09 -15.24
C SER A 223 -28.73 13.71 -16.36
N ILE A 224 -27.42 13.90 -16.15
CA ILE A 224 -26.34 13.56 -17.11
C ILE A 224 -25.72 12.20 -16.76
N THR A 225 -25.58 11.91 -15.47
CA THR A 225 -24.92 10.67 -15.01
C THR A 225 -25.87 9.47 -14.95
N HIS A 226 -27.19 9.70 -14.95
CA HIS A 226 -28.23 8.69 -14.75
C HIS A 226 -28.04 7.84 -13.47
N ILE A 227 -27.30 8.37 -12.49
CA ILE A 227 -27.02 7.70 -11.23
C ILE A 227 -27.61 8.53 -10.09
N GLU A 228 -28.57 7.93 -9.39
CA GLU A 228 -29.15 8.54 -8.18
C GLU A 228 -28.15 8.46 -7.01
N PRO A 229 -27.75 9.59 -6.41
CA PRO A 229 -26.84 9.61 -5.28
C PRO A 229 -27.48 8.89 -4.08
N GLN A 230 -26.90 7.76 -3.66
CA GLN A 230 -27.40 6.98 -2.52
C GLN A 230 -26.98 7.58 -1.16
N LEU A 231 -26.03 8.52 -1.18
CA LEU A 231 -25.55 9.29 -0.04
C LEU A 231 -26.52 10.44 0.29
N SER A 232 -27.70 10.09 0.78
CA SER A 232 -28.55 11.07 1.47
C SER A 232 -28.05 11.28 2.90
N TYR A 233 -28.17 12.50 3.43
CA TYR A 233 -27.74 12.86 4.79
C TYR A 233 -28.34 11.91 5.85
N GLY A 234 -29.56 11.41 5.61
CA GLY A 234 -30.23 10.44 6.50
C GLY A 234 -29.63 9.02 6.47
N ASN A 235 -28.85 8.65 5.44
CA ASN A 235 -28.25 7.33 5.28
C ASN A 235 -26.74 7.29 5.65
N PHE A 236 -26.15 8.42 6.02
CA PHE A 236 -24.72 8.52 6.33
C PHE A 236 -24.34 8.01 7.72
N TYR A 237 -25.17 8.34 8.72
CA TYR A 237 -24.97 7.97 10.12
C TYR A 237 -25.53 6.61 10.56
N PRO A 238 -26.69 6.11 10.06
CA PRO A 238 -27.34 4.96 10.67
C PRO A 238 -26.47 3.71 10.61
N VAL A 239 -26.41 3.03 11.75
CA VAL A 239 -25.75 1.75 11.93
C VAL A 239 -26.76 0.64 11.67
N LYS A 240 -26.49 -0.22 10.69
CA LYS A 240 -27.43 -1.30 10.28
C LYS A 240 -27.18 -2.60 11.02
N THR A 241 -25.94 -2.81 11.47
CA THR A 241 -25.51 -3.98 12.23
C THR A 241 -24.74 -3.51 13.46
N SER A 242 -24.89 -4.19 14.61
CA SER A 242 -24.20 -3.82 15.84
C SER A 242 -22.69 -3.67 15.61
N ILE A 243 -22.14 -2.54 16.09
CA ILE A 243 -20.71 -2.26 16.06
C ILE A 243 -20.17 -2.56 17.45
N THR A 244 -19.13 -3.39 17.50
CA THR A 244 -18.38 -3.63 18.73
C THR A 244 -17.03 -2.95 18.63
N LEU A 245 -16.38 -2.69 19.77
CA LEU A 245 -15.02 -2.16 19.75
C LEU A 245 -14.05 -3.08 18.98
N SER A 246 -14.24 -4.40 19.10
CA SER A 246 -13.46 -5.39 18.37
C SER A 246 -13.66 -5.32 16.85
N SER A 247 -14.91 -5.20 16.38
CA SER A 247 -15.17 -5.09 14.94
C SER A 247 -14.62 -3.78 14.38
N PHE A 248 -14.76 -2.67 15.10
CA PHE A 248 -14.16 -1.40 14.68
C PHE A 248 -12.62 -1.46 14.69
N ALA A 249 -12.00 -2.10 15.68
CA ALA A 249 -10.56 -2.30 15.71
C ALA A 249 -10.08 -3.18 14.53
N SER A 250 -10.80 -4.25 14.20
CA SER A 250 -10.55 -5.07 12.99
C SER A 250 -10.61 -4.23 11.72
N ALA A 251 -11.59 -3.32 11.61
CA ALA A 251 -11.68 -2.39 10.50
C ALA A 251 -10.44 -1.49 10.40
N VAL A 252 -10.00 -0.90 11.52
CA VAL A 252 -8.79 -0.06 11.55
C VAL A 252 -7.53 -0.87 11.19
N ILE A 253 -7.37 -2.10 11.69
CA ILE A 253 -6.24 -2.98 11.36
C ILE A 253 -6.21 -3.26 9.85
N LYS A 254 -7.36 -3.56 9.25
CA LYS A 254 -7.50 -3.70 7.79
C LYS A 254 -7.07 -2.40 7.10
N GLY A 255 -7.60 -1.25 7.52
CA GLY A 255 -7.23 0.05 6.95
C GLY A 255 -5.72 0.32 7.01
N THR A 256 -5.07 0.03 8.15
CA THR A 256 -3.62 0.18 8.33
C THR A 256 -2.84 -0.70 7.36
N PHE A 257 -3.33 -1.91 7.05
CA PHE A 257 -2.74 -2.76 6.02
C PHE A 257 -2.78 -2.13 4.62
N ALA A 258 -3.86 -1.41 4.25
CA ALA A 258 -3.92 -0.72 2.96
C ALA A 258 -3.04 0.54 2.85
N TYR A 259 -2.67 1.14 3.99
CA TYR A 259 -1.65 2.20 4.03
C TYR A 259 -0.23 1.66 4.15
N GLY A 260 -0.05 0.33 4.27
CA GLY A 260 1.27 -0.29 4.35
C GLY A 260 2.15 0.02 3.13
N GLY A 261 3.45 0.19 3.35
CA GLY A 261 4.43 0.42 2.29
C GLY A 261 5.27 1.68 2.44
N TRP A 262 4.84 2.62 3.30
CA TRP A 262 5.56 3.87 3.57
C TRP A 262 6.99 3.66 4.09
N ASN A 263 7.25 2.57 4.82
CA ASN A 263 8.56 2.21 5.34
C ASN A 263 9.54 1.69 4.27
N SER A 264 9.05 1.29 3.10
CA SER A 264 9.89 0.67 2.04
C SER A 264 10.89 1.65 1.43
N ILE A 265 10.62 2.97 1.47
CA ILE A 265 11.51 3.95 0.83
C ILE A 265 12.93 3.95 1.42
N HIS A 266 13.05 3.60 2.71
CA HIS A 266 14.34 3.63 3.41
C HIS A 266 15.29 2.53 2.94
N THR A 267 14.84 1.61 2.07
CA THR A 267 15.72 0.64 1.42
C THR A 267 16.51 1.24 0.25
N VAL A 268 16.10 2.41 -0.27
CA VAL A 268 16.74 3.09 -1.41
C VAL A 268 17.25 4.49 -1.04
N SER A 269 17.49 4.77 0.25
CA SER A 269 17.94 6.07 0.74
C SER A 269 19.23 6.58 0.07
N ASN A 270 20.11 5.69 -0.40
CA ASN A 270 21.39 6.04 -1.03
C ASN A 270 21.22 6.54 -2.47
N GLU A 271 20.06 6.32 -3.08
CA GLU A 271 19.73 6.81 -4.43
C GLU A 271 19.05 8.19 -4.37
N ILE A 272 18.64 8.65 -3.18
CA ILE A 272 17.90 9.89 -2.97
C ILE A 272 18.87 11.07 -2.82
N ILE A 273 18.61 12.13 -3.59
CA ILE A 273 19.31 13.41 -3.48
C ILE A 273 18.86 14.09 -2.18
N ASP A 274 19.81 14.43 -1.31
CA ASP A 274 19.54 15.02 0.02
C ASP A 274 18.44 14.24 0.76
N PRO A 275 18.75 13.03 1.27
CA PRO A 275 17.75 12.11 1.80
C PRO A 275 16.94 12.71 2.94
N VAL A 276 17.54 13.56 3.78
CA VAL A 276 16.86 14.17 4.93
C VAL A 276 15.78 15.14 4.47
N ARG A 277 16.15 16.11 3.62
CA ARG A 277 15.19 17.09 3.11
C ARG A 277 14.14 16.44 2.22
N THR A 278 14.56 15.54 1.34
CA THR A 278 13.67 14.91 0.38
C THR A 278 12.65 14.00 1.05
N LEU A 279 13.05 13.16 2.02
CA LEU A 279 12.12 12.28 2.73
C LEU A 279 11.15 13.07 3.63
N LYS A 280 11.62 14.14 4.29
CA LYS A 280 10.79 15.02 5.12
C LYS A 280 9.62 15.65 4.34
N ILE A 281 9.81 15.94 3.06
CA ILE A 281 8.78 16.50 2.19
C ILE A 281 7.98 15.38 1.52
N ALA A 282 8.66 14.42 0.88
CA ALA A 282 8.02 13.41 0.05
C ALA A 282 7.13 12.44 0.85
N GLY A 283 7.52 12.09 2.09
CA GLY A 283 6.76 11.18 2.94
C GLY A 283 5.36 11.73 3.27
N PRO A 284 5.24 12.85 4.00
CA PRO A 284 3.94 13.43 4.36
C PRO A 284 3.07 13.79 3.14
N VAL A 285 3.66 14.36 2.09
CA VAL A 285 2.93 14.73 0.88
C VAL A 285 2.34 13.50 0.19
N SER A 286 3.12 12.43 0.03
CA SER A 286 2.65 11.21 -0.63
C SER A 286 1.54 10.52 0.16
N LEU A 287 1.66 10.41 1.48
CA LEU A 287 0.63 9.81 2.32
C LEU A 287 -0.66 10.65 2.29
N GLY A 288 -0.55 11.99 2.23
CA GLY A 288 -1.70 12.88 2.06
C GLY A 288 -2.43 12.69 0.74
N ILE A 289 -1.69 12.59 -0.37
CA ILE A 289 -2.27 12.28 -1.69
C ILE A 289 -3.06 10.97 -1.64
N ILE A 290 -2.53 9.95 -0.98
CA ILE A 290 -3.16 8.63 -0.89
C ILE A 290 -4.39 8.65 0.01
N THR A 291 -4.33 9.33 1.16
CA THR A 291 -5.49 9.47 2.05
C THR A 291 -6.64 10.17 1.32
N ILE A 292 -6.36 11.26 0.60
CA ILE A 292 -7.37 11.95 -0.22
C ILE A 292 -7.91 11.00 -1.28
N THR A 293 -7.04 10.30 -1.99
CA THR A 293 -7.43 9.35 -3.04
C THR A 293 -8.34 8.25 -2.50
N TYR A 294 -7.97 7.61 -1.38
CA TYR A 294 -8.78 6.58 -0.74
C TYR A 294 -10.13 7.13 -0.29
N VAL A 295 -10.18 8.30 0.32
CA VAL A 295 -11.46 8.92 0.74
C VAL A 295 -12.36 9.20 -0.46
N VAL A 296 -11.82 9.80 -1.54
CA VAL A 296 -12.58 10.10 -2.77
C VAL A 296 -13.12 8.82 -3.41
N ILE A 297 -12.31 7.78 -3.52
CA ILE A 297 -12.74 6.49 -4.07
C ILE A 297 -13.86 5.87 -3.21
N ASN A 298 -13.71 5.93 -1.89
CA ASN A 298 -14.71 5.39 -0.98
C ASN A 298 -16.05 6.15 -1.05
N ILE A 299 -16.02 7.48 -1.16
CA ILE A 299 -17.22 8.30 -1.39
C ILE A 299 -17.86 7.97 -2.74
N THR A 300 -17.04 7.72 -3.76
CA THR A 300 -17.49 7.31 -5.10
C THR A 300 -18.28 6.00 -5.05
N TYR A 301 -17.85 5.02 -4.24
CA TYR A 301 -18.58 3.76 -4.09
C TYR A 301 -19.99 3.94 -3.53
N PHE A 302 -20.19 4.91 -2.66
CA PHE A 302 -21.50 5.24 -2.13
C PHE A 302 -22.34 6.10 -3.09
N SER A 303 -21.70 6.94 -3.91
CA SER A 303 -22.42 7.90 -4.77
C SER A 303 -22.78 7.31 -6.14
N GLY A 304 -21.92 6.48 -6.72
CA GLY A 304 -21.89 6.23 -8.17
C GLY A 304 -22.36 4.87 -8.65
N HIS A 305 -22.71 3.92 -7.79
CA HIS A 305 -22.98 2.57 -8.26
C HIS A 305 -24.04 1.84 -7.43
N SER A 306 -25.29 1.91 -7.89
CA SER A 306 -26.39 1.05 -7.45
C SER A 306 -26.08 -0.46 -7.57
N ARG A 307 -25.12 -0.86 -8.44
CA ARG A 307 -24.68 -2.26 -8.63
C ARG A 307 -23.33 -2.65 -8.02
N PHE A 308 -22.49 -1.68 -7.63
CA PHE A 308 -21.20 -1.93 -6.94
C PHE A 308 -21.33 -1.71 -5.43
N GLY A 309 -22.13 -0.74 -4.99
CA GLY A 309 -22.57 -0.60 -3.58
C GLY A 309 -23.44 -1.77 -3.10
N ALA A 310 -24.25 -2.36 -3.98
CA ALA A 310 -24.92 -3.64 -3.72
C ALA A 310 -23.93 -4.83 -3.61
N ARG A 311 -22.72 -4.67 -4.14
CA ARG A 311 -21.64 -5.66 -4.16
C ARG A 311 -20.67 -5.53 -2.99
N ILE A 312 -20.77 -4.45 -2.21
CA ILE A 312 -20.16 -4.32 -0.87
C ILE A 312 -20.96 -5.14 0.17
N LYS A 313 -22.27 -5.36 -0.07
CA LYS A 313 -23.14 -6.16 0.81
C LYS A 313 -23.00 -7.68 0.65
N ARG A 314 -22.19 -8.15 -0.30
CA ARG A 314 -21.86 -9.57 -0.46
C ARG A 314 -20.33 -9.67 -0.62
N PRO A 315 -19.65 -10.70 -0.10
CA PRO A 315 -18.29 -10.97 -0.55
C PRO A 315 -18.35 -11.02 -2.08
N ILE A 316 -17.49 -10.25 -2.75
CA ILE A 316 -17.54 -10.06 -4.21
C ILE A 316 -17.40 -11.42 -4.89
N SER A 317 -18.52 -12.09 -5.12
CA SER A 317 -18.54 -13.39 -5.80
C SER A 317 -18.53 -13.11 -7.30
N TRP A 318 -17.36 -13.32 -7.88
CA TRP A 318 -17.04 -13.16 -9.28
C TRP A 318 -17.97 -13.97 -10.24
N ARG A 319 -18.73 -14.95 -9.74
CA ARG A 319 -19.74 -15.74 -10.50
C ARG A 319 -20.75 -14.89 -11.27
N CYS A 320 -21.10 -13.70 -10.79
CA CYS A 320 -22.04 -12.82 -11.49
C CYS A 320 -21.41 -11.97 -12.61
N ILE A 321 -20.08 -11.80 -12.61
CA ILE A 321 -19.38 -11.00 -13.63
C ILE A 321 -19.13 -11.85 -14.87
N VAL A 322 -18.70 -13.10 -14.71
CA VAL A 322 -18.35 -13.96 -15.85
C VAL A 322 -19.58 -14.49 -16.57
N ARG A 323 -20.66 -14.83 -15.84
CA ARG A 323 -21.85 -15.46 -16.43
C ARG A 323 -22.60 -14.55 -17.40
N ASN A 324 -22.48 -13.23 -17.27
CA ASN A 324 -23.15 -12.28 -18.17
C ASN A 324 -22.20 -11.66 -19.22
N CYS A 325 -20.88 -11.81 -19.09
CA CYS A 325 -19.92 -11.14 -19.99
C CYS A 325 -19.21 -12.08 -20.97
N PHE A 326 -19.14 -13.39 -20.72
CA PHE A 326 -18.23 -14.26 -21.50
C PHE A 326 -18.88 -15.43 -22.24
N TRP A 327 -20.09 -15.88 -21.88
CA TRP A 327 -20.69 -17.05 -22.53
C TRP A 327 -22.21 -16.92 -22.67
N SER A 328 -22.68 -16.51 -23.85
CA SER A 328 -23.96 -16.99 -24.38
C SER A 328 -23.69 -17.69 -25.71
N PRO A 329 -23.75 -19.03 -25.80
CA PRO A 329 -23.95 -19.68 -27.07
C PRO A 329 -25.39 -19.39 -27.51
N PHE A 330 -25.51 -18.81 -28.69
CA PHE A 330 -26.70 -18.91 -29.53
C PHE A 330 -27.02 -20.42 -29.71
N TRP A 331 -28.33 -20.76 -29.69
CA TRP A 331 -28.97 -22.09 -29.89
C TRP A 331 -29.52 -22.83 -28.64
N THR A 332 -30.83 -22.58 -28.41
CA THR A 332 -31.93 -23.42 -27.86
C THR A 332 -31.95 -23.83 -26.36
N PRO A 333 -33.13 -24.28 -25.84
CA PRO A 333 -34.15 -23.44 -25.24
C PRO A 333 -34.17 -23.52 -23.70
N VAL A 334 -34.71 -22.45 -23.13
CA VAL A 334 -34.92 -22.22 -21.71
C VAL A 334 -35.95 -23.22 -21.11
N PRO A 335 -35.82 -23.55 -19.81
CA PRO A 335 -36.96 -23.34 -18.93
C PRO A 335 -36.66 -22.31 -17.83
N LYS A 336 -37.62 -21.40 -17.71
CA LYS A 336 -37.76 -20.22 -16.83
C LYS A 336 -38.22 -20.70 -15.43
N PRO A 337 -38.43 -19.81 -14.43
CA PRO A 337 -38.36 -18.34 -14.49
C PRO A 337 -37.57 -17.67 -13.35
N CYS A 338 -36.96 -16.52 -13.66
CA CYS A 338 -37.28 -15.29 -12.94
C CYS A 338 -37.16 -14.13 -13.94
N ARG A 339 -38.24 -13.36 -14.08
CA ARG A 339 -38.47 -12.28 -15.06
C ARG A 339 -38.72 -10.97 -14.27
N PRO A 340 -38.83 -9.77 -14.89
CA PRO A 340 -37.73 -8.91 -15.37
C PRO A 340 -37.85 -7.44 -14.88
N ALA A 341 -36.79 -6.61 -15.06
CA ALA A 341 -36.95 -5.19 -15.41
C ALA A 341 -35.65 -4.58 -16.00
N LEU A 342 -35.73 -4.32 -17.31
CA LEU A 342 -35.11 -3.30 -18.17
C LEU A 342 -33.59 -3.01 -18.17
N CYS A 343 -33.01 -3.29 -19.35
CA CYS A 343 -31.86 -2.60 -19.95
C CYS A 343 -32.36 -1.75 -21.13
N THR A 344 -31.77 -0.58 -21.35
CA THR A 344 -31.74 0.10 -22.67
C THR A 344 -30.41 0.85 -22.85
N GLY A 345 -29.72 0.56 -23.97
CA GLY A 345 -28.60 1.29 -24.58
C GLY A 345 -27.26 1.22 -23.82
N GLY A 346 -26.07 1.02 -24.40
CA GLY A 346 -25.58 1.04 -25.77
C GLY A 346 -24.08 1.38 -25.70
N ASN A 347 -23.29 0.80 -26.60
CA ASN A 347 -21.86 1.03 -26.88
C ASN A 347 -20.80 0.24 -26.07
N GLY A 348 -20.22 -0.71 -26.80
CA GLY A 348 -19.04 -1.47 -26.43
C GLY A 348 -17.78 -0.62 -26.53
N ILE A 349 -16.99 -0.70 -25.45
CA ILE A 349 -15.55 -0.40 -25.30
C ILE A 349 -15.10 -0.86 -23.88
N CYS A 350 -16.02 -1.19 -22.97
CA CYS A 350 -15.72 -1.66 -21.61
C CYS A 350 -15.07 -3.05 -21.45
N CYS A 351 -14.86 -3.84 -22.52
CA CYS A 351 -14.39 -5.23 -22.39
C CYS A 351 -12.87 -5.44 -22.50
N LEU A 352 -12.06 -4.38 -22.69
CA LEU A 352 -10.59 -4.54 -22.81
C LEU A 352 -9.80 -4.22 -21.52
N ILE A 353 -10.45 -3.70 -20.46
CA ILE A 353 -9.73 -3.06 -19.34
C ILE A 353 -9.50 -4.00 -18.13
N HIS A 354 -10.11 -5.18 -18.08
CA HIS A 354 -9.97 -6.08 -16.91
C HIS A 354 -9.00 -7.26 -17.11
N HIS A 355 -8.30 -7.32 -18.25
CA HIS A 355 -7.39 -8.42 -18.59
C HIS A 355 -5.91 -8.13 -18.35
N LEU A 356 -5.57 -6.90 -17.94
CA LEU A 356 -4.18 -6.52 -17.72
C LEU A 356 -3.83 -6.34 -16.24
N ALA A 357 -4.82 -6.29 -15.33
CA ALA A 357 -4.68 -5.83 -13.93
C ALA A 357 -4.37 -6.92 -12.89
N TYR A 358 -3.66 -7.97 -13.30
CA TYR A 358 -3.07 -8.95 -12.39
C TYR A 358 -1.62 -9.24 -12.78
#